data_AF-A0A222FAF4-F1
#
_entry.id   AF-A0A222FAF4-F1
#
_cell.length_a   1.000
_cell.length_b   1.000
_cell.length_c   1.000
_cell.angle_alpha   90.00
_cell.angle_beta   90.00
_cell.angle_gamma   90.00
#
_symmetry.space_group_name_H-M   'P 1'
#
loop_
_entity.id
_entity.type
_entity.pdbx_description
1 polymer ?
#
loop_
_entity_poly.entity_id
_entity_poly.type
_entity_poly.pdbx_seq_one_letter_code
_entity_poly.pdbx_strand_id
1 'polypeptide(L)'
;MTDQMRDAQTLPLLSSNDLALDLERQKRLAKSLRDTARAGDTDAVSRLKAHHPRFASLDLAALKLTDAQLTIAREAGLSSWPALKRHVDQMTAARSAIESGGAAPDADLPTLHIRCGNDIEAPLKRAGFDGDFLMFADPVCQGPITSSAQALETRAQFIATEYPGETYADTIDVLRQAEERLAKAGDYGRIVLWFEHDPYDQCLLVKLLCALYASGAYKRKVELISLDRFPGISKFIGIGQLSPTALRHMFDQRRPVPTAAYPLAVDAWQAFGETSPQPLFELAGRSGALPYLRGSILRYLAELPSASNGLACTEQIILEILEGGPRPWGKIFREFLMERDRLPYHGDLMFLGTMLRLRDAGEPAVESDTTGFDESNWGKSVFSLTAVGRSLLEGRRDWKTCAPRHRVHGGVTCFADPDWRWDTAAERPVML
;
A
#
# COMPACT_ATOMS: atom_id res chain seq x y z
N MET A 1 -1.04 -13.97 24.49
CA MET A 1 -0.17 -15.03 23.92
C MET A 1 -0.86 -16.39 24.01
N THR A 2 -1.91 -16.61 23.21
CA THR A 2 -2.59 -17.91 22.93
C THR A 2 -3.80 -17.59 22.04
N ASP A 3 -3.55 -17.24 20.76
CA ASP A 3 -4.59 -17.30 19.69
C ASP A 3 -4.03 -17.13 18.25
N GLN A 4 -2.71 -17.02 18.06
CA GLN A 4 -2.11 -16.69 16.75
C GLN A 4 -1.55 -17.89 15.97
N MET A 5 -1.64 -19.11 16.50
CA MET A 5 -1.41 -20.34 15.74
C MET A 5 -2.72 -20.85 15.11
N ARG A 6 -3.50 -19.97 14.45
CA ARG A 6 -4.36 -20.47 13.37
C ARG A 6 -3.41 -21.11 12.38
N ASP A 7 -3.41 -22.42 12.43
CA ASP A 7 -2.37 -23.30 11.92
C ASP A 7 -2.01 -22.88 10.50
N ALA A 8 -0.79 -22.36 10.28
CA ALA A 8 -0.35 -21.90 8.97
C ALA A 8 -0.56 -23.00 7.91
N GLN A 9 -0.54 -24.27 8.32
CA GLN A 9 -0.85 -25.43 7.48
C GLN A 9 -2.29 -25.46 6.94
N THR A 10 -3.23 -24.81 7.60
CA THR A 10 -4.65 -24.73 7.17
C THR A 10 -4.92 -23.64 6.14
N LEU A 11 -3.96 -22.72 5.91
CA LEU A 11 -4.11 -21.70 4.89
C LEU A 11 -4.19 -22.33 3.49
N PRO A 12 -5.17 -21.91 2.65
CA PRO A 12 -5.28 -22.41 1.29
C PRO A 12 -4.03 -22.01 0.49
N LEU A 13 -3.47 -22.96 -0.25
CA LEU A 13 -2.26 -22.71 -1.05
C LEU A 13 -2.50 -21.75 -2.21
N LEU A 14 -3.74 -21.66 -2.70
CA LEU A 14 -4.16 -20.80 -3.80
C LEU A 14 -5.30 -19.90 -3.34
N SER A 15 -5.28 -18.66 -3.79
CA SER A 15 -6.40 -17.71 -3.66
C SER A 15 -7.45 -17.94 -4.76
N SER A 16 -8.61 -17.30 -4.61
CA SER A 16 -9.62 -17.24 -5.67
C SER A 16 -9.09 -16.62 -6.97
N ASN A 17 -8.17 -15.65 -6.86
CA ASN A 17 -7.54 -15.00 -8.01
C ASN A 17 -6.59 -15.95 -8.74
N ASP A 18 -5.82 -16.76 -7.99
CA ASP A 18 -4.92 -17.75 -8.59
C ASP A 18 -5.71 -18.82 -9.36
N LEU A 19 -6.80 -19.32 -8.74
CA LEU A 19 -7.72 -20.27 -9.36
C LEU A 19 -8.44 -19.69 -10.60
N ALA A 20 -8.57 -18.36 -10.67
CA ALA A 20 -9.14 -17.71 -11.83
C ALA A 20 -8.24 -17.86 -13.06
N LEU A 21 -6.93 -18.00 -12.90
CA LEU A 21 -5.96 -18.12 -13.99
C LEU A 21 -5.77 -19.53 -14.55
N ASP A 22 -6.56 -20.52 -14.12
CA ASP A 22 -6.53 -21.90 -14.66
C ASP A 22 -6.52 -21.91 -16.21
N LEU A 23 -5.54 -22.60 -16.80
CA LEU A 23 -5.29 -22.50 -18.23
C LEU A 23 -6.46 -23.02 -19.09
N GLU A 24 -7.16 -24.07 -18.65
CA GLU A 24 -8.32 -24.59 -19.37
C GLU A 24 -9.51 -23.64 -19.30
N ARG A 25 -9.75 -23.03 -18.13
CA ARG A 25 -10.70 -21.93 -17.99
C ARG A 25 -10.34 -20.76 -18.92
N GLN A 26 -9.09 -20.33 -18.94
CA GLN A 26 -8.64 -19.22 -19.78
C GLN A 26 -8.79 -19.53 -21.29
N LYS A 27 -8.53 -20.78 -21.71
CA LYS A 27 -8.79 -21.23 -23.10
C LYS A 27 -10.27 -21.14 -23.46
N ARG A 28 -11.17 -21.53 -22.55
CA ARG A 28 -12.63 -21.42 -22.75
C ARG A 28 -13.06 -19.96 -22.84
N LEU A 29 -12.57 -19.10 -21.95
CA LEU A 29 -12.84 -17.66 -21.98
C LEU A 29 -12.38 -17.01 -23.29
N ALA A 30 -11.18 -17.35 -23.80
CA ALA A 30 -10.69 -16.83 -25.07
C ALA A 30 -11.55 -17.27 -26.27
N LYS A 31 -12.03 -18.52 -26.28
CA LYS A 31 -12.97 -18.99 -27.32
C LYS A 31 -14.29 -18.23 -27.25
N SER A 32 -14.85 -18.11 -26.04
CA SER A 32 -16.10 -17.38 -25.80
C SER A 32 -16.00 -15.93 -26.25
N LEU A 33 -14.94 -15.21 -25.85
CA LEU A 33 -14.71 -13.82 -26.21
C LEU A 33 -14.62 -13.62 -27.73
N ARG A 34 -13.94 -14.53 -28.44
CA ARG A 34 -13.85 -14.50 -29.90
C ARG A 34 -15.24 -14.62 -30.53
N ASP A 35 -16.02 -15.61 -30.08
CA ASP A 35 -17.30 -15.94 -30.70
C ASP A 35 -18.37 -14.88 -30.41
N THR A 36 -18.40 -14.31 -29.20
CA THR A 36 -19.32 -13.21 -28.85
C THR A 36 -18.93 -11.89 -29.51
N ALA A 37 -17.63 -11.56 -29.61
CA ALA A 37 -17.19 -10.37 -30.33
C ALA A 37 -17.53 -10.43 -31.83
N ARG A 38 -17.41 -11.61 -32.46
CA ARG A 38 -17.85 -11.84 -33.85
C ARG A 38 -19.36 -11.66 -34.02
N ALA A 39 -20.14 -11.97 -33.00
CA ALA A 39 -21.58 -11.76 -32.97
C ALA A 39 -21.99 -10.31 -32.68
N GLY A 40 -21.03 -9.40 -32.47
CA GLY A 40 -21.28 -7.98 -32.20
C GLY A 40 -21.66 -7.67 -30.76
N ASP A 41 -21.38 -8.57 -29.80
CA ASP A 41 -21.63 -8.32 -28.38
C ASP A 41 -20.83 -7.10 -27.87
N THR A 42 -21.53 -6.16 -27.24
CA THR A 42 -20.95 -4.87 -26.85
C THR A 42 -19.92 -4.99 -25.72
N ASP A 43 -20.09 -5.94 -24.80
CA ASP A 43 -19.13 -6.18 -23.72
C ASP A 43 -17.83 -6.77 -24.26
N ALA A 44 -17.94 -7.81 -25.09
CA ALA A 44 -16.81 -8.45 -25.75
C ALA A 44 -15.98 -7.46 -26.58
N VAL A 45 -16.65 -6.58 -27.34
CA VAL A 45 -15.98 -5.52 -28.11
C VAL A 45 -15.32 -4.48 -27.20
N SER A 46 -15.95 -4.11 -26.09
CA SER A 46 -15.39 -3.15 -25.13
C SER A 46 -14.12 -3.69 -24.46
N ARG A 47 -14.11 -4.98 -24.11
CA ARG A 47 -12.93 -5.68 -23.58
C ARG A 47 -11.77 -5.71 -24.56
N LEU A 48 -12.05 -6.06 -25.83
CA LEU A 48 -11.06 -5.99 -26.91
C LEU A 48 -10.50 -4.57 -27.08
N LYS A 49 -11.36 -3.55 -27.05
CA LYS A 49 -10.94 -2.16 -27.16
C LYS A 49 -10.03 -1.72 -26.02
N ALA A 50 -10.33 -2.14 -24.79
CA ALA A 50 -9.56 -1.78 -23.61
C ALA A 50 -8.17 -2.45 -23.59
N HIS A 51 -8.06 -3.71 -24.03
CA HIS A 51 -6.85 -4.50 -23.81
C HIS A 51 -6.08 -4.88 -25.08
N HIS A 52 -6.65 -4.81 -26.27
CA HIS A 52 -5.96 -5.20 -27.50
C HIS A 52 -5.23 -4.00 -28.13
N PRO A 53 -3.87 -4.00 -28.24
CA PRO A 53 -3.10 -2.83 -28.66
C PRO A 53 -3.34 -2.40 -30.12
N ARG A 54 -3.89 -3.29 -30.94
CA ARG A 54 -4.22 -3.03 -32.35
C ARG A 54 -5.72 -3.10 -32.62
N PHE A 55 -6.55 -2.81 -31.62
CA PHE A 55 -8.01 -2.92 -31.74
C PHE A 55 -8.57 -2.19 -32.98
N ALA A 56 -8.08 -0.97 -33.26
CA ALA A 56 -8.55 -0.15 -34.38
C ALA A 56 -8.37 -0.78 -35.77
N SER A 57 -7.49 -1.78 -35.91
CA SER A 57 -7.26 -2.48 -37.17
C SER A 57 -7.81 -3.91 -37.18
N LEU A 58 -8.54 -4.32 -36.14
CA LEU A 58 -9.18 -5.63 -36.09
C LEU A 58 -10.45 -5.65 -36.94
N ASP A 59 -10.54 -6.63 -37.83
CA ASP A 59 -11.81 -7.06 -38.41
C ASP A 59 -12.51 -7.99 -37.40
N LEU A 60 -13.57 -7.49 -36.77
CA LEU A 60 -14.32 -8.24 -35.75
C LEU A 60 -14.99 -9.50 -36.32
N ALA A 61 -15.40 -9.49 -37.59
CA ALA A 61 -16.00 -10.68 -38.23
C ALA A 61 -14.94 -11.78 -38.46
N ALA A 62 -13.69 -11.39 -38.72
CA ALA A 62 -12.56 -12.30 -38.92
C ALA A 62 -11.67 -12.50 -37.67
N LEU A 63 -12.09 -12.02 -36.49
CA LEU A 63 -11.29 -12.00 -35.26
C LEU A 63 -10.65 -13.36 -34.96
N LYS A 64 -9.33 -13.44 -34.79
CA LYS A 64 -8.63 -14.71 -34.58
C LYS A 64 -8.63 -15.10 -33.11
N LEU A 65 -8.49 -16.41 -32.84
CA LEU A 65 -8.34 -16.89 -31.45
C LEU A 65 -7.11 -16.27 -30.76
N THR A 66 -6.05 -15.98 -31.51
CA THR A 66 -4.84 -15.32 -30.99
C THR A 66 -5.11 -13.91 -30.47
N ASP A 67 -6.03 -13.17 -31.10
CA ASP A 67 -6.41 -11.82 -30.67
C ASP A 67 -7.21 -11.87 -29.36
N ALA A 68 -8.13 -12.82 -29.25
CA ALA A 68 -8.87 -13.07 -28.02
C ALA A 68 -7.95 -13.57 -26.88
N GLN A 69 -7.01 -14.48 -27.16
CA GLN A 69 -6.01 -14.94 -26.20
C GLN A 69 -5.10 -13.82 -25.69
N LEU A 70 -4.68 -12.90 -26.57
CA LEU A 70 -3.89 -11.74 -26.19
C LEU A 70 -4.69 -10.82 -25.25
N THR A 71 -5.97 -10.61 -25.55
CA THR A 71 -6.89 -9.79 -24.75
C THR A 71 -7.05 -10.38 -23.35
N ILE A 72 -7.38 -11.67 -23.26
CA ILE A 72 -7.49 -12.41 -21.99
C ILE A 72 -6.20 -12.34 -21.16
N ALA A 73 -5.03 -12.52 -21.78
CA ALA A 73 -3.76 -12.43 -21.06
C ALA A 73 -3.54 -11.03 -20.48
N ARG A 74 -3.86 -9.97 -21.25
CA ARG A 74 -3.67 -8.58 -20.83
C ARG A 74 -4.68 -8.14 -19.77
N GLU A 75 -5.90 -8.64 -19.82
CA GLU A 75 -6.89 -8.50 -18.74
C GLU A 75 -6.38 -9.11 -17.42
N ALA A 76 -5.70 -10.25 -17.50
CA ALA A 76 -5.06 -10.89 -16.36
C ALA A 76 -3.75 -10.20 -15.91
N GLY A 77 -3.36 -9.07 -16.50
CA GLY A 77 -2.13 -8.34 -16.17
C GLY A 77 -0.85 -8.89 -16.82
N LEU A 78 -0.97 -9.80 -17.79
CA LEU A 78 0.15 -10.45 -18.47
C LEU A 78 0.30 -9.93 -19.92
N SER A 79 1.54 -9.75 -20.37
CA SER A 79 1.81 -9.09 -21.65
C SER A 79 1.36 -9.88 -22.88
N SER A 80 1.24 -11.21 -22.75
CA SER A 80 0.96 -12.12 -23.86
C SER A 80 0.44 -13.48 -23.38
N TRP A 81 -0.18 -14.25 -24.28
CA TRP A 81 -0.64 -15.61 -23.97
C TRP A 81 0.48 -16.58 -23.55
N PRO A 82 1.69 -16.58 -24.17
CA PRO A 82 2.83 -17.33 -23.65
C PRO A 82 3.26 -16.90 -22.24
N ALA A 83 3.17 -15.61 -21.90
CA ALA A 83 3.45 -15.14 -20.54
C ALA A 83 2.42 -15.67 -19.53
N LEU A 84 1.14 -15.73 -19.91
CA LEU A 84 0.08 -16.34 -19.09
C LEU A 84 0.35 -17.81 -18.83
N LYS A 85 0.66 -18.60 -19.86
CA LYS A 85 1.01 -20.01 -19.70
C LYS A 85 2.19 -20.20 -18.75
N ARG A 86 3.27 -19.44 -18.96
CA ARG A 86 4.46 -19.50 -18.11
C ARG A 86 4.12 -19.20 -16.65
N HIS A 87 3.30 -18.18 -16.39
CA HIS A 87 2.86 -17.85 -15.05
C HIS A 87 2.07 -19.00 -14.41
N VAL A 88 1.11 -19.61 -15.14
CA VAL A 88 0.35 -20.77 -14.65
C VAL A 88 1.27 -21.97 -14.36
N ASP A 89 2.24 -22.24 -15.23
CA ASP A 89 3.22 -23.31 -15.06
C ASP A 89 4.09 -23.06 -13.81
N GLN A 90 4.53 -21.82 -13.60
CA GLN A 90 5.31 -21.40 -12.43
C GLN A 90 4.50 -21.50 -11.14
N MET A 91 3.24 -21.08 -11.15
CA MET A 91 2.33 -21.23 -10.00
C MET A 91 2.08 -22.71 -9.68
N THR A 92 1.95 -23.55 -10.69
CA THR A 92 1.79 -25.01 -10.51
C THR A 92 3.05 -25.62 -9.93
N ALA A 93 4.24 -25.28 -10.44
CA ALA A 93 5.51 -25.75 -9.91
C ALA A 93 5.72 -25.30 -8.44
N ALA A 94 5.42 -24.04 -8.12
CA ALA A 94 5.51 -23.53 -6.76
C ALA A 94 4.56 -24.28 -5.82
N ARG A 95 3.32 -24.53 -6.24
CA ARG A 95 2.34 -25.31 -5.48
C ARG A 95 2.82 -26.74 -5.24
N SER A 96 3.27 -27.43 -6.30
CA SER A 96 3.77 -28.80 -6.19
C SER A 96 4.96 -28.89 -5.24
N ALA A 97 5.87 -27.91 -5.26
CA ALA A 97 6.99 -27.85 -4.33
C ALA A 97 6.53 -27.70 -2.87
N ILE A 98 5.46 -26.95 -2.59
CA ILE A 98 4.89 -26.85 -1.25
C ILE A 98 4.25 -28.18 -0.84
N GLU A 99 3.43 -28.76 -1.72
CA GLU A 99 2.71 -30.02 -1.45
C GLU A 99 3.66 -31.22 -1.25
N SER A 100 4.79 -31.24 -1.95
CA SER A 100 5.79 -32.31 -1.82
C SER A 100 6.80 -32.09 -0.69
N GLY A 101 6.71 -31.00 0.06
CA GLY A 101 7.72 -30.63 1.07
C GLY A 101 9.11 -30.39 0.46
N GLY A 102 9.17 -29.76 -0.72
CA GLY A 102 10.43 -29.38 -1.36
C GLY A 102 11.27 -28.44 -0.50
N ALA A 103 12.56 -28.34 -0.83
CA ALA A 103 13.49 -27.48 -0.08
C ALA A 103 12.97 -26.04 0.07
N ALA A 104 13.25 -25.43 1.21
CA ALA A 104 12.84 -24.05 1.46
C ALA A 104 13.45 -23.11 0.41
N PRO A 105 12.67 -22.13 -0.12
CA PRO A 105 13.16 -21.25 -1.19
C PRO A 105 14.43 -20.48 -0.81
N ASP A 106 14.62 -20.24 0.48
CA ASP A 106 15.67 -19.44 1.10
C ASP A 106 16.72 -20.28 1.84
N ALA A 107 16.69 -21.61 1.72
CA ALA A 107 17.59 -22.53 2.42
C ALA A 107 19.10 -22.32 2.14
N ASP A 108 19.44 -21.58 1.08
CA ASP A 108 20.84 -21.37 0.69
C ASP A 108 21.59 -20.40 1.61
N LEU A 109 20.89 -19.56 2.37
CA LEU A 109 21.48 -18.62 3.33
C LEU A 109 20.56 -18.41 4.55
N PRO A 110 21.11 -18.19 5.76
CA PRO A 110 20.34 -17.63 6.86
C PRO A 110 19.68 -16.32 6.40
N THR A 111 18.35 -16.29 6.39
CA THR A 111 17.56 -15.23 5.76
C THR A 111 16.68 -14.53 6.80
N LEU A 112 16.67 -13.19 6.77
CA LEU A 112 15.71 -12.35 7.47
C LEU A 112 14.74 -11.73 6.47
N HIS A 113 13.45 -12.03 6.60
CA HIS A 113 12.37 -11.40 5.86
C HIS A 113 11.81 -10.22 6.65
N ILE A 114 11.72 -9.04 6.03
CA ILE A 114 11.19 -7.83 6.66
C ILE A 114 9.97 -7.33 5.89
N ARG A 115 8.89 -6.99 6.61
CA ARG A 115 7.61 -6.48 6.08
C ARG A 115 7.03 -5.43 7.03
N CYS A 116 6.20 -4.52 6.52
CA CYS A 116 5.58 -3.43 7.30
C CYS A 116 4.45 -3.90 8.25
N GLY A 117 3.94 -5.13 8.04
CA GLY A 117 2.95 -5.83 8.84
C GLY A 117 3.25 -7.34 8.92
N ASN A 118 2.34 -8.11 9.53
CA ASN A 118 2.44 -9.57 9.69
C ASN A 118 1.55 -10.36 8.73
N ASP A 119 0.92 -9.69 7.76
CA ASP A 119 -0.05 -10.22 6.81
C ASP A 119 0.49 -11.39 5.97
N ILE A 120 1.82 -11.47 5.79
CA ILE A 120 2.48 -12.56 5.05
C ILE A 120 3.28 -13.53 5.93
N GLU A 121 3.36 -13.36 7.24
CA GLU A 121 4.20 -14.22 8.08
C GLU A 121 3.75 -15.69 8.02
N ALA A 122 2.48 -15.94 8.33
CA ALA A 122 1.90 -17.28 8.26
C ALA A 122 1.85 -17.82 6.82
N PRO A 123 1.47 -17.02 5.80
CA PRO A 123 1.61 -17.42 4.40
C PRO A 123 3.02 -17.80 3.95
N LEU A 124 4.08 -17.10 4.40
CA LEU A 124 5.48 -17.46 4.13
C LEU A 124 5.84 -18.81 4.76
N LYS A 125 5.48 -19.02 6.03
CA LYS A 125 5.65 -20.32 6.70
C LYS A 125 4.94 -21.43 5.91
N ARG A 126 3.70 -21.19 5.46
CA ARG A 126 2.94 -22.14 4.63
C ARG A 126 3.58 -22.37 3.26
N ALA A 127 4.23 -21.36 2.69
CA ALA A 127 4.95 -21.44 1.43
C ALA A 127 6.29 -22.21 1.55
N GLY A 128 6.65 -22.63 2.76
CA GLY A 128 7.83 -23.46 3.06
C GLY A 128 9.12 -22.66 3.18
N PHE A 129 9.06 -21.40 3.62
CA PHE A 129 10.25 -20.61 3.96
C PHE A 129 10.75 -20.97 5.36
N ASP A 130 12.08 -20.98 5.52
CA ASP A 130 12.74 -21.30 6.80
C ASP A 130 13.29 -20.05 7.50
N GLY A 131 13.45 -18.94 6.77
CA GLY A 131 14.01 -17.69 7.28
C GLY A 131 13.18 -17.04 8.38
N ASP A 132 13.87 -16.25 9.21
CA ASP A 132 13.23 -15.48 10.26
C ASP A 132 12.37 -14.36 9.67
N PHE A 133 11.28 -14.04 10.36
CA PHE A 133 10.39 -12.94 9.98
C PHE A 133 10.48 -11.78 10.98
N LEU A 134 10.60 -10.56 10.47
CA LEU A 134 10.56 -9.31 11.22
C LEU A 134 9.44 -8.42 10.68
N MET A 135 8.37 -8.31 11.46
CA MET A 135 7.38 -7.25 11.28
C MET A 135 7.97 -5.93 11.76
N PHE A 136 7.84 -4.89 10.94
CA PHE A 136 8.23 -3.53 11.29
C PHE A 136 7.02 -2.59 11.16
N ALA A 137 6.17 -2.59 12.20
CA ALA A 137 4.88 -1.90 12.22
C ALA A 137 4.98 -0.44 12.72
N ASP A 138 5.74 0.39 12.01
CA ASP A 138 5.78 1.85 12.25
C ASP A 138 5.24 2.58 11.01
N PRO A 139 4.02 3.14 11.05
CA PRO A 139 3.41 3.86 9.93
C PRO A 139 4.04 5.26 9.79
N VAL A 140 5.31 5.30 9.42
CA VAL A 140 6.09 6.55 9.21
C VAL A 140 5.52 7.43 8.09
N CYS A 141 4.58 6.92 7.30
CA CYS A 141 3.79 7.71 6.35
C CYS A 141 2.79 8.68 7.03
N GLN A 142 2.58 8.58 8.34
CA GLN A 142 1.80 9.54 9.13
C GLN A 142 2.56 9.96 10.38
N GLY A 143 2.33 11.21 10.82
CA GLY A 143 2.89 11.73 12.07
C GLY A 143 4.31 12.28 11.96
N PRO A 144 4.94 12.58 13.11
CA PRO A 144 6.24 13.21 13.18
C PRO A 144 7.39 12.27 12.75
N ILE A 145 8.32 12.77 11.96
CA ILE A 145 9.61 12.12 11.68
C ILE A 145 10.71 13.01 12.24
N THR A 146 11.57 12.45 13.10
CA THR A 146 12.64 13.19 13.77
C THR A 146 13.88 12.32 13.92
N SER A 147 15.04 12.95 13.89
CA SER A 147 16.35 12.33 14.15
C SER A 147 16.78 12.46 15.62
N SER A 148 15.89 12.89 16.51
CA SER A 148 16.20 13.02 17.95
C SER A 148 16.42 11.66 18.61
N ALA A 149 17.11 11.66 19.76
CA ALA A 149 17.27 10.45 20.59
C ALA A 149 15.93 9.89 21.12
N GLN A 150 14.86 10.68 21.06
CA GLN A 150 13.51 10.31 21.50
C GLN A 150 12.58 9.97 20.32
N ALA A 151 13.15 9.61 19.16
CA ALA A 151 12.37 9.35 17.96
C ALA A 151 11.30 8.26 18.19
N LEU A 152 11.67 7.13 18.82
CA LEU A 152 10.73 6.02 19.06
C LEU A 152 9.62 6.41 20.04
N GLU A 153 9.95 7.13 21.12
CA GLU A 153 8.97 7.63 22.08
C GLU A 153 8.00 8.61 21.41
N THR A 154 8.50 9.47 20.53
CA THR A 154 7.68 10.40 19.74
C THR A 154 6.72 9.64 18.81
N ARG A 155 7.21 8.57 18.15
CA ARG A 155 6.38 7.71 17.28
C ARG A 155 5.32 6.96 18.09
N ALA A 156 5.68 6.35 19.21
CA ALA A 156 4.74 5.64 20.08
C ALA A 156 3.66 6.56 20.64
N GLN A 157 4.04 7.78 21.05
CA GLN A 157 3.06 8.77 21.51
C GLN A 157 2.09 9.17 20.39
N PHE A 158 2.60 9.38 19.17
CA PHE A 158 1.75 9.68 18.02
C PHE A 158 0.74 8.57 17.75
N ILE A 159 1.19 7.32 17.64
CA ILE A 159 0.34 6.15 17.38
C ILE A 159 -0.75 6.01 18.44
N ALA A 160 -0.38 6.00 19.71
CA ALA A 160 -1.34 5.88 20.83
C ALA A 160 -2.35 7.04 20.91
N THR A 161 -2.01 8.19 20.33
CA THR A 161 -2.85 9.39 20.35
C THR A 161 -3.81 9.46 19.17
N GLU A 162 -3.39 8.93 18.01
CA GLU A 162 -4.11 9.09 16.74
C GLU A 162 -4.86 7.83 16.32
N TYR A 163 -4.45 6.65 16.78
CA TYR A 163 -5.05 5.37 16.40
C TYR A 163 -5.87 4.79 17.55
N PRO A 164 -7.19 4.70 17.41
CA PRO A 164 -8.05 4.18 18.47
C PRO A 164 -7.67 2.73 18.84
N GLY A 165 -7.55 2.47 20.14
CA GLY A 165 -7.20 1.16 20.69
C GLY A 165 -5.71 0.95 20.94
N GLU A 166 -4.83 1.77 20.36
CA GLU A 166 -3.39 1.70 20.61
C GLU A 166 -3.02 2.34 21.95
N THR A 167 -2.02 1.78 22.63
CA THR A 167 -1.50 2.32 23.88
C THR A 167 -0.01 2.60 23.78
N TYR A 168 0.47 3.67 24.44
CA TYR A 168 1.88 4.03 24.39
C TYR A 168 2.79 2.88 24.83
N ALA A 169 2.41 2.17 25.90
CA ALA A 169 3.22 1.10 26.49
C ALA A 169 3.38 -0.08 25.53
N ASP A 170 2.29 -0.54 24.93
CA ASP A 170 2.35 -1.65 23.97
C ASP A 170 3.09 -1.23 22.69
N THR A 171 2.79 -0.03 22.18
CA THR A 171 3.42 0.47 20.96
C THR A 171 4.93 0.66 21.13
N ILE A 172 5.41 1.29 22.20
CA ILE A 172 6.85 1.55 22.37
C ILE A 172 7.65 0.26 22.49
N ASP A 173 7.10 -0.76 23.16
CA ASP A 173 7.75 -2.06 23.29
C ASP A 173 7.86 -2.78 21.95
N VAL A 174 6.80 -2.77 21.13
CA VAL A 174 6.82 -3.31 19.76
C VAL A 174 7.85 -2.59 18.90
N LEU A 175 7.88 -1.26 18.93
CA LEU A 175 8.83 -0.47 18.14
C LEU A 175 10.28 -0.74 18.57
N ARG A 176 10.58 -0.77 19.87
CA ARG A 176 11.92 -1.06 20.38
C ARG A 176 12.38 -2.47 20.00
N GLN A 177 11.53 -3.48 20.16
CA GLN A 177 11.86 -4.84 19.76
C GLN A 177 12.17 -4.95 18.26
N ALA A 178 11.44 -4.24 17.41
CA ALA A 178 11.70 -4.22 15.97
C ALA A 178 13.06 -3.59 15.65
N GLU A 179 13.40 -2.46 16.28
CA GLU A 179 14.70 -1.78 16.11
C GLU A 179 15.87 -2.64 16.64
N GLU A 180 15.71 -3.30 17.79
CA GLU A 180 16.71 -4.22 18.35
C GLU A 180 16.98 -5.42 17.43
N ARG A 181 15.94 -5.97 16.79
CA ARG A 181 16.08 -7.04 15.80
C ARG A 181 16.71 -6.53 14.50
N LEU A 182 16.33 -5.34 14.04
CA LEU A 182 16.92 -4.72 12.86
C LEU A 182 18.42 -4.43 13.05
N ALA A 183 18.84 -4.02 14.25
CA ALA A 183 20.25 -3.81 14.59
C ALA A 183 21.10 -5.08 14.42
N LYS A 184 20.49 -6.27 14.55
CA LYS A 184 21.12 -7.58 14.35
C LYS A 184 20.96 -8.13 12.92
N ALA A 185 20.37 -7.36 12.00
CA ALA A 185 20.17 -7.81 10.62
C ALA A 185 21.50 -8.17 9.92
N GLY A 186 22.61 -7.59 10.37
CA GLY A 186 23.97 -7.91 9.91
C GLY A 186 24.43 -9.34 10.23
N ASP A 187 23.76 -10.08 11.11
CA ASP A 187 24.09 -11.47 11.45
C ASP A 187 23.57 -12.46 10.40
N TYR A 188 22.62 -12.04 9.56
CA TYR A 188 22.06 -12.86 8.48
C TYR A 188 22.93 -12.81 7.22
N GLY A 189 22.89 -13.90 6.45
CA GLY A 189 23.51 -13.96 5.12
C GLY A 189 22.71 -13.18 4.08
N ARG A 190 21.38 -13.15 4.24
CA ARG A 190 20.42 -12.50 3.33
C ARG A 190 19.37 -11.71 4.11
N ILE A 191 19.00 -10.55 3.59
CA ILE A 191 17.87 -9.74 4.05
C ILE A 191 16.92 -9.56 2.87
N VAL A 192 15.65 -9.92 3.01
CA VAL A 192 14.63 -9.80 1.97
C VAL A 192 13.56 -8.83 2.44
N LEU A 193 13.42 -7.74 1.71
CA LEU A 193 12.45 -6.68 1.96
C LEU A 193 11.21 -6.95 1.09
N TRP A 194 10.06 -7.14 1.72
CA TRP A 194 8.76 -7.35 1.05
C TRP A 194 7.96 -6.05 1.10
N PHE A 195 7.96 -5.28 0.01
CA PHE A 195 7.37 -3.94 0.01
C PHE A 195 6.49 -3.65 -1.22
N GLU A 196 5.54 -2.75 -1.06
CA GLU A 196 4.59 -2.31 -2.09
C GLU A 196 4.91 -0.90 -2.59
N HIS A 197 4.12 -0.41 -3.52
CA HIS A 197 4.36 0.84 -4.24
C HIS A 197 3.81 2.09 -3.55
N ASP A 198 3.09 1.93 -2.44
CA ASP A 198 2.35 2.98 -1.76
C ASP A 198 3.18 3.72 -0.68
N PRO A 199 2.67 4.85 -0.13
CA PRO A 199 3.34 5.62 0.91
C PRO A 199 3.70 4.88 2.20
N TYR A 200 2.89 3.96 2.72
CA TYR A 200 3.25 3.22 3.94
C TYR A 200 4.55 2.47 3.67
N ASP A 201 4.53 1.70 2.60
CA ASP A 201 5.61 0.81 2.23
C ASP A 201 6.88 1.55 1.82
N GLN A 202 6.78 2.55 0.95
CA GLN A 202 7.95 3.26 0.45
C GLN A 202 8.59 4.18 1.50
N CYS A 203 7.81 4.83 2.38
CA CYS A 203 8.38 5.59 3.49
C CYS A 203 9.11 4.69 4.48
N LEU A 204 8.55 3.51 4.79
CA LEU A 204 9.21 2.55 5.68
C LEU A 204 10.44 1.92 5.03
N LEU A 205 10.39 1.61 3.72
CA LEU A 205 11.54 1.12 2.97
C LEU A 205 12.70 2.11 3.06
N VAL A 206 12.44 3.41 2.92
CA VAL A 206 13.44 4.47 3.12
C VAL A 206 14.07 4.42 4.52
N LYS A 207 13.25 4.33 5.59
CA LYS A 207 13.75 4.18 6.97
C LYS A 207 14.67 2.96 7.11
N LEU A 208 14.26 1.80 6.61
CA LEU A 208 15.02 0.56 6.71
C LEU A 208 16.33 0.62 5.92
N LEU A 209 16.32 1.15 4.70
CA LEU A 209 17.55 1.30 3.91
C LEU A 209 18.53 2.26 4.58
N CYS A 210 18.05 3.34 5.19
CA CYS A 210 18.88 4.25 5.99
C CYS A 210 19.52 3.50 7.18
N ALA A 211 18.74 2.72 7.93
CA ALA A 211 19.23 1.94 9.07
C ALA A 211 20.22 0.82 8.68
N LEU A 212 19.94 0.10 7.59
CA LEU A 212 20.84 -0.93 7.04
C LEU A 212 22.14 -0.32 6.52
N TYR A 213 22.08 0.90 5.97
CA TYR A 213 23.28 1.62 5.54
C TYR A 213 24.14 2.03 6.74
N ALA A 214 23.52 2.63 7.76
CA ALA A 214 24.19 3.09 8.97
C ALA A 214 24.85 1.94 9.78
N SER A 215 24.18 0.79 9.89
CA SER A 215 24.71 -0.38 10.62
C SER A 215 25.78 -1.16 9.83
N GLY A 216 25.93 -0.90 8.53
CA GLY A 216 26.78 -1.69 7.65
C GLY A 216 26.14 -3.00 7.15
N ALA A 217 24.92 -3.32 7.57
CA ALA A 217 24.18 -4.51 7.13
C ALA A 217 23.88 -4.52 5.62
N TYR A 218 23.91 -3.35 4.96
CA TYR A 218 23.82 -3.25 3.49
C TYR A 218 24.90 -4.04 2.72
N LYS A 219 26.00 -4.44 3.40
CA LYS A 219 27.05 -5.30 2.83
C LYS A 219 26.62 -6.77 2.71
N ARG A 220 25.49 -7.16 3.30
CA ARG A 220 24.87 -8.47 3.13
C ARG A 220 24.11 -8.55 1.81
N LYS A 221 23.58 -9.73 1.49
CA LYS A 221 22.69 -9.90 0.33
C LYS A 221 21.33 -9.29 0.64
N VAL A 222 21.16 -8.01 0.35
CA VAL A 222 19.87 -7.30 0.52
C VAL A 222 19.09 -7.34 -0.79
N GLU A 223 17.92 -7.95 -0.75
CA GLU A 223 17.03 -8.14 -1.89
C GLU A 223 15.66 -7.52 -1.61
N LEU A 224 15.03 -6.99 -2.65
CA LEU A 224 13.74 -6.33 -2.59
C LEU A 224 12.77 -7.05 -3.53
N ILE A 225 11.59 -7.34 -2.99
CA ILE A 225 10.40 -7.70 -3.75
C ILE A 225 9.50 -6.48 -3.68
N SER A 226 9.27 -5.85 -4.83
CA SER A 226 8.46 -4.64 -4.91
C SER A 226 7.48 -4.64 -6.08
N LEU A 227 6.19 -4.58 -5.76
CA LEU A 227 5.08 -4.84 -6.68
C LEU A 227 4.03 -3.72 -6.65
N ASP A 228 3.51 -3.40 -7.82
CA ASP A 228 2.32 -2.56 -8.03
C ASP A 228 1.14 -3.34 -8.62
N ARG A 229 1.36 -4.62 -8.96
CA ARG A 229 0.37 -5.50 -9.56
C ARG A 229 0.77 -6.96 -9.38
N PHE A 230 -0.21 -7.85 -9.46
CA PHE A 230 -0.01 -9.29 -9.56
C PHE A 230 -1.01 -9.90 -10.54
N PRO A 231 -0.62 -10.87 -11.38
CA PRO A 231 -1.54 -11.46 -12.34
C PRO A 231 -2.84 -12.00 -11.72
N GLY A 232 -3.96 -11.76 -12.39
CA GLY A 232 -5.29 -12.19 -11.90
C GLY A 232 -5.91 -11.31 -10.82
N ILE A 233 -5.21 -10.27 -10.34
CA ILE A 233 -5.73 -9.28 -9.40
C ILE A 233 -6.04 -7.99 -10.17
N SER A 234 -7.32 -7.62 -10.26
CA SER A 234 -7.77 -6.43 -11.00
C SER A 234 -7.36 -5.12 -10.31
N LYS A 235 -7.48 -5.08 -8.98
CA LYS A 235 -6.96 -3.99 -8.13
C LYS A 235 -6.04 -4.58 -7.07
N PHE A 236 -4.74 -4.37 -7.27
CA PHE A 236 -3.71 -4.77 -6.32
C PHE A 236 -3.63 -3.74 -5.21
N ILE A 237 -4.14 -4.12 -4.04
CA ILE A 237 -4.08 -3.32 -2.81
C ILE A 237 -2.79 -3.64 -2.05
N GLY A 238 -2.37 -4.90 -2.05
CA GLY A 238 -1.10 -5.28 -1.43
C GLY A 238 -0.76 -6.77 -1.49
N ILE A 239 0.48 -7.08 -1.13
CA ILE A 239 1.11 -8.40 -1.05
C ILE A 239 0.36 -9.30 -0.07
N GLY A 240 -0.33 -8.74 0.94
CA GLY A 240 -1.23 -9.50 1.82
C GLY A 240 -2.40 -10.20 1.09
N GLN A 241 -2.68 -9.82 -0.17
CA GLN A 241 -3.64 -10.53 -1.03
C GLN A 241 -3.09 -11.83 -1.64
N LEU A 242 -1.77 -12.04 -1.58
CA LEU A 242 -1.10 -13.16 -2.23
C LEU A 242 -1.21 -14.44 -1.41
N SER A 243 -1.46 -15.54 -2.11
CA SER A 243 -1.47 -16.88 -1.52
C SER A 243 -0.05 -17.37 -1.20
N PRO A 244 0.11 -18.42 -0.36
CA PRO A 244 1.41 -19.06 -0.15
C PRO A 244 2.11 -19.46 -1.45
N THR A 245 1.36 -19.97 -2.44
CA THR A 245 1.92 -20.31 -3.76
C THR A 245 2.44 -19.07 -4.48
N ALA A 246 1.66 -17.98 -4.48
CA ALA A 246 2.06 -16.72 -5.10
C ALA A 246 3.30 -16.13 -4.44
N LEU A 247 3.40 -16.15 -3.10
CA LEU A 247 4.58 -15.68 -2.37
C LEU A 247 5.82 -16.50 -2.70
N ARG A 248 5.71 -17.84 -2.75
CA ARG A 248 6.82 -18.71 -3.17
C ARG A 248 7.28 -18.37 -4.59
N HIS A 249 6.36 -18.17 -5.52
CA HIS A 249 6.66 -17.76 -6.89
C HIS A 249 7.31 -16.35 -6.94
N MET A 250 6.84 -15.40 -6.13
CA MET A 250 7.38 -14.04 -6.07
C MET A 250 8.81 -13.97 -5.55
N PHE A 251 9.20 -14.92 -4.71
CA PHE A 251 10.56 -14.97 -4.23
C PHE A 251 11.57 -15.07 -5.36
N ASP A 252 11.28 -15.81 -6.42
CA ASP A 252 12.14 -15.91 -7.61
C ASP A 252 12.27 -14.60 -8.41
N GLN A 253 11.40 -13.63 -8.15
CA GLN A 253 11.39 -12.32 -8.81
C GLN A 253 12.11 -11.22 -8.01
N ARG A 254 12.62 -11.54 -6.82
CA ARG A 254 13.38 -10.61 -5.99
C ARG A 254 14.60 -10.06 -6.73
N ARG A 255 14.95 -8.82 -6.44
CA ARG A 255 16.11 -8.15 -7.05
C ARG A 255 17.02 -7.60 -5.97
N PRO A 256 18.35 -7.59 -6.18
CA PRO A 256 19.25 -6.86 -5.28
C PRO A 256 18.83 -5.40 -5.16
N VAL A 257 18.88 -4.85 -3.94
CA VAL A 257 18.69 -3.41 -3.73
C VAL A 257 19.85 -2.68 -4.43
N PRO A 258 19.58 -1.71 -5.34
CA PRO A 258 20.64 -0.98 -6.01
C PRO A 258 21.51 -0.21 -5.02
N THR A 259 22.83 -0.17 -5.20
CA THR A 259 23.74 0.57 -4.31
C THR A 259 23.38 2.06 -4.20
N ALA A 260 22.85 2.66 -5.26
CA ALA A 260 22.38 4.05 -5.27
C ALA A 260 21.12 4.29 -4.42
N ALA A 261 20.38 3.24 -4.03
CA ALA A 261 19.18 3.38 -3.21
C ALA A 261 19.48 3.75 -1.75
N TYR A 262 20.65 3.35 -1.22
CA TYR A 262 21.04 3.65 0.15
C TYR A 262 21.29 5.15 0.41
N PRO A 263 22.16 5.87 -0.34
CA PRO A 263 22.30 7.31 -0.17
C PRO A 263 20.99 8.05 -0.48
N LEU A 264 20.23 7.62 -1.50
CA LEU A 264 18.89 8.17 -1.77
C LEU A 264 17.96 8.04 -0.55
N ALA A 265 17.98 6.90 0.14
CA ALA A 265 17.17 6.69 1.33
C ALA A 265 17.62 7.56 2.51
N VAL A 266 18.93 7.80 2.67
CA VAL A 266 19.44 8.74 3.68
C VAL A 266 18.93 10.16 3.41
N ASP A 267 19.07 10.64 2.17
CA ASP A 267 18.60 11.97 1.76
C ASP A 267 17.07 12.11 1.94
N ALA A 268 16.32 11.07 1.56
CA ALA A 268 14.86 11.05 1.71
C ALA A 268 14.43 11.05 3.18
N TRP A 269 15.08 10.24 4.03
CA TRP A 269 14.77 10.18 5.46
C TRP A 269 15.03 11.51 6.17
N GLN A 270 16.13 12.20 5.81
CA GLN A 270 16.39 13.56 6.30
C GLN A 270 15.32 14.53 5.82
N ALA A 271 14.99 14.52 4.52
CA ALA A 271 13.99 15.40 3.93
C ALA A 271 12.58 15.20 4.51
N PHE A 272 12.22 13.96 4.90
CA PHE A 272 10.97 13.70 5.61
C PHE A 272 10.89 14.40 6.97
N GLY A 273 12.03 14.58 7.66
CA GLY A 273 12.10 15.26 8.95
C GLY A 273 12.28 16.78 8.87
N GLU A 274 12.39 17.35 7.67
CA GLU A 274 12.55 18.80 7.48
C GLU A 274 11.24 19.56 7.72
N THR A 275 11.37 20.79 8.24
CA THR A 275 10.23 21.68 8.47
C THR A 275 9.67 22.31 7.19
N SER A 276 10.42 22.17 6.09
CA SER A 276 9.98 22.51 4.74
C SER A 276 9.75 21.22 3.94
N PRO A 277 8.63 21.09 3.21
CA PRO A 277 8.39 19.95 2.31
C PRO A 277 9.20 20.04 1.00
N GLN A 278 9.83 21.19 0.72
CA GLN A 278 10.52 21.46 -0.54
C GLN A 278 11.66 20.47 -0.84
N PRO A 279 12.56 20.11 0.11
CA PRO A 279 13.61 19.14 -0.16
C PRO A 279 13.07 17.76 -0.53
N LEU A 280 11.98 17.32 0.12
CA LEU A 280 11.34 16.04 -0.17
C LEU A 280 10.69 16.07 -1.56
N PHE A 281 10.02 17.17 -1.91
CA PHE A 281 9.46 17.37 -3.24
C PHE A 281 10.51 17.34 -4.36
N GLU A 282 11.64 18.02 -4.17
CA GLU A 282 12.75 18.02 -5.13
C GLU A 282 13.40 16.63 -5.27
N LEU A 283 13.48 15.86 -4.18
CA LEU A 283 13.99 14.50 -4.19
C LEU A 283 13.10 13.56 -5.01
N ALA A 284 11.78 13.78 -5.07
CA ALA A 284 10.88 13.01 -5.92
C ALA A 284 11.25 13.09 -7.42
N GLY A 285 11.98 14.15 -7.85
CA GLY A 285 12.53 14.27 -9.20
C GLY A 285 13.77 13.40 -9.47
N ARG A 286 14.41 12.86 -8.42
CA ARG A 286 15.70 12.17 -8.48
C ARG A 286 15.65 10.75 -7.88
N SER A 287 14.46 10.19 -7.69
CA SER A 287 14.26 8.91 -6.99
C SER A 287 14.48 7.65 -7.85
N GLY A 288 15.25 7.73 -8.94
CA GLY A 288 15.33 6.67 -9.96
C GLY A 288 15.86 5.31 -9.46
N ALA A 289 16.57 5.29 -8.33
CA ALA A 289 17.04 4.05 -7.69
C ALA A 289 15.92 3.27 -6.97
N LEU A 290 14.80 3.92 -6.66
CA LEU A 290 13.60 3.34 -6.04
C LEU A 290 12.37 3.72 -6.88
N PRO A 291 11.95 2.88 -7.83
CA PRO A 291 10.99 3.27 -8.88
C PRO A 291 9.64 3.81 -8.38
N TYR A 292 9.14 3.32 -7.25
CA TYR A 292 7.84 3.74 -6.70
C TYR A 292 7.93 4.93 -5.75
N LEU A 293 9.14 5.32 -5.32
CA LEU A 293 9.32 6.36 -4.32
C LEU A 293 8.80 7.72 -4.78
N ARG A 294 8.90 8.07 -6.07
CA ARG A 294 8.34 9.32 -6.61
C ARG A 294 6.83 9.40 -6.38
N GLY A 295 6.09 8.38 -6.82
CA GLY A 295 4.62 8.35 -6.69
C GLY A 295 4.20 8.38 -5.23
N SER A 296 4.89 7.61 -4.39
CA SER A 296 4.72 7.63 -2.94
C SER A 296 4.94 9.02 -2.34
N ILE A 297 6.04 9.70 -2.65
CA ILE A 297 6.34 11.04 -2.09
C ILE A 297 5.25 12.04 -2.49
N LEU A 298 4.81 12.04 -3.75
CA LEU A 298 3.77 12.97 -4.19
C LEU A 298 2.43 12.70 -3.48
N ARG A 299 2.06 11.42 -3.32
CA ARG A 299 0.86 11.04 -2.57
C ARG A 299 0.97 11.38 -1.09
N TYR A 300 2.15 11.20 -0.49
CA TYR A 300 2.46 11.60 0.89
C TYR A 300 2.30 13.12 1.06
N LEU A 301 2.96 13.92 0.21
CA LEU A 301 2.88 15.38 0.26
C LEU A 301 1.47 15.92 0.00
N ALA A 302 0.62 15.19 -0.73
CA ALA A 302 -0.80 15.53 -0.90
C ALA A 302 -1.60 15.43 0.42
N GLU A 303 -1.04 14.88 1.49
CA GLU A 303 -1.61 14.96 2.83
C GLU A 303 -1.32 16.29 3.54
N LEU A 304 -0.48 17.18 2.99
CA LEU A 304 -0.43 18.57 3.47
C LEU A 304 -1.80 19.23 3.25
N PRO A 305 -2.18 20.23 4.07
CA PRO A 305 -3.45 20.93 3.89
C PRO A 305 -3.53 21.53 2.47
N SER A 306 -4.64 21.37 1.77
CA SER A 306 -4.74 21.91 0.40
C SER A 306 -4.68 23.44 0.39
N ALA A 307 -4.19 24.00 -0.72
CA ALA A 307 -4.22 25.43 -0.97
C ALA A 307 -5.64 25.96 -1.28
N SER A 308 -6.59 25.08 -1.58
CA SER A 308 -7.96 25.45 -1.96
C SER A 308 -8.91 25.59 -0.76
N ASN A 309 -8.87 24.63 0.16
CA ASN A 309 -9.79 24.58 1.30
C ASN A 309 -9.16 24.01 2.57
N GLY A 310 -7.84 23.79 2.60
CA GLY A 310 -7.11 23.29 3.77
C GLY A 310 -7.34 21.81 4.12
N LEU A 311 -8.19 21.07 3.41
CA LEU A 311 -8.32 19.64 3.62
C LEU A 311 -7.10 18.90 3.05
N ALA A 312 -6.60 17.89 3.76
CA ALA A 312 -5.68 16.91 3.19
C ALA A 312 -6.37 16.06 2.11
N CYS A 313 -5.60 15.44 1.21
CA CYS A 313 -6.16 14.58 0.15
C CYS A 313 -7.14 13.52 0.68
N THR A 314 -6.77 12.80 1.75
CA THR A 314 -7.65 11.79 2.34
C THR A 314 -8.93 12.40 2.94
N GLU A 315 -8.82 13.56 3.59
CA GLU A 315 -9.97 14.27 4.18
C GLU A 315 -10.94 14.77 3.10
N GLN A 316 -10.41 15.31 1.99
CA GLN A 316 -11.19 15.74 0.83
C GLN A 316 -11.98 14.55 0.26
N ILE A 317 -11.33 13.40 0.02
CA ILE A 317 -11.99 12.21 -0.53
C ILE A 317 -13.08 11.70 0.43
N ILE A 318 -12.82 11.69 1.75
CA ILE A 318 -13.82 11.31 2.75
C ILE A 318 -15.09 12.17 2.62
N LEU A 319 -14.93 13.49 2.56
CA LEU A 319 -16.07 14.41 2.45
C LEU A 319 -16.83 14.20 1.14
N GLU A 320 -16.14 13.99 0.02
CA GLU A 320 -16.78 13.70 -1.28
C GLU A 320 -17.55 12.37 -1.28
N ILE A 321 -17.04 11.34 -0.62
CA ILE A 321 -17.74 10.06 -0.43
C ILE A 321 -19.03 10.26 0.38
N LEU A 322 -19.00 11.18 1.37
CA LEU A 322 -20.13 11.52 2.24
C LEU A 322 -21.11 12.52 1.63
N GLU A 323 -20.72 13.26 0.59
CA GLU A 323 -21.63 14.11 -0.18
C GLU A 323 -22.77 13.29 -0.81
N GLY A 324 -22.49 12.02 -1.15
CA GLY A 324 -23.50 11.04 -1.59
C GLY A 324 -24.51 10.60 -0.52
N GLY A 325 -24.32 11.01 0.74
CA GLY A 325 -25.24 10.76 1.85
C GLY A 325 -24.63 9.99 3.03
N PRO A 326 -25.35 9.90 4.16
CA PRO A 326 -24.90 9.20 5.36
C PRO A 326 -24.64 7.73 5.10
N ARG A 327 -23.53 7.18 5.63
CA ARG A 327 -23.17 5.78 5.39
C ARG A 327 -22.22 5.20 6.44
N PRO A 328 -22.21 3.87 6.62
CA PRO A 328 -21.32 3.20 7.58
C PRO A 328 -19.85 3.40 7.25
N TRP A 329 -19.00 3.55 8.27
CA TRP A 329 -17.54 3.67 8.14
C TRP A 329 -16.96 2.62 7.20
N GLY A 330 -17.33 1.35 7.33
CA GLY A 330 -16.78 0.26 6.51
C GLY A 330 -17.11 0.39 5.02
N LYS A 331 -18.19 1.11 4.67
CA LYS A 331 -18.52 1.43 3.28
C LYS A 331 -17.69 2.60 2.77
N ILE A 332 -17.43 3.60 3.61
CA ILE A 332 -16.56 4.74 3.30
C ILE A 332 -15.15 4.24 3.04
N PHE A 333 -14.59 3.46 3.96
CA PHE A 333 -13.23 2.95 3.84
C PHE A 333 -13.07 2.03 2.63
N ARG A 334 -14.04 1.16 2.36
CA ARG A 334 -14.01 0.31 1.17
C ARG A 334 -14.05 1.14 -0.12
N GLU A 335 -14.94 2.12 -0.24
CA GLU A 335 -15.00 2.97 -1.44
C GLU A 335 -13.72 3.80 -1.60
N PHE A 336 -13.20 4.35 -0.50
CA PHE A 336 -11.92 5.05 -0.47
C PHE A 336 -10.80 4.18 -1.05
N LEU A 337 -10.58 3.00 -0.46
CA LEU A 337 -9.52 2.08 -0.87
C LEU A 337 -9.72 1.52 -2.28
N MET A 338 -10.96 1.17 -2.65
CA MET A 338 -11.22 0.39 -3.86
C MET A 338 -11.53 1.26 -5.08
N GLU A 339 -12.01 2.49 -4.91
CA GLU A 339 -12.59 3.28 -5.99
C GLU A 339 -12.02 4.71 -6.08
N ARG A 340 -11.68 5.34 -4.96
CA ARG A 340 -11.38 6.79 -4.93
C ARG A 340 -9.89 7.11 -4.88
N ASP A 341 -9.14 6.54 -3.93
CA ASP A 341 -7.71 6.79 -3.84
C ASP A 341 -6.98 6.04 -4.97
N ARG A 342 -6.11 6.78 -5.66
CA ARG A 342 -5.27 6.25 -6.75
C ARG A 342 -4.09 5.44 -6.23
N LEU A 343 -3.63 5.74 -5.02
CA LEU A 343 -2.50 5.07 -4.37
C LEU A 343 -2.80 4.91 -2.87
N PRO A 344 -3.79 4.06 -2.50
CA PRO A 344 -4.18 3.87 -1.11
C PRO A 344 -3.08 3.18 -0.30
N TYR A 345 -2.90 3.59 0.96
CA TYR A 345 -1.92 3.03 1.90
C TYR A 345 -2.43 2.93 3.34
N HIS A 346 -3.70 3.30 3.57
CA HIS A 346 -4.24 3.41 4.90
C HIS A 346 -4.62 2.04 5.45
N GLY A 347 -4.10 1.70 6.64
CA GLY A 347 -4.73 0.75 7.52
C GLY A 347 -6.08 1.28 8.04
N ASP A 348 -6.90 0.39 8.57
CA ASP A 348 -8.17 0.73 9.17
C ASP A 348 -8.07 1.78 10.27
N LEU A 349 -7.16 1.58 11.25
CA LEU A 349 -7.00 2.50 12.37
C LEU A 349 -6.48 3.88 11.93
N MET A 350 -5.62 3.93 10.91
CA MET A 350 -5.12 5.19 10.32
C MET A 350 -6.26 5.98 9.69
N PHE A 351 -7.14 5.29 8.97
CA PHE A 351 -8.29 5.90 8.32
C PHE A 351 -9.35 6.33 9.34
N LEU A 352 -9.62 5.49 10.36
CA LEU A 352 -10.50 5.85 11.47
C LEU A 352 -9.99 7.09 12.20
N GLY A 353 -8.70 7.14 12.58
CA GLY A 353 -8.11 8.31 13.23
C GLY A 353 -8.32 9.60 12.42
N THR A 354 -8.24 9.53 11.09
CA THR A 354 -8.54 10.67 10.20
C THR A 354 -10.00 11.09 10.25
N MET A 355 -10.94 10.15 10.24
CA MET A 355 -12.37 10.42 10.42
C MET A 355 -12.67 11.06 11.78
N LEU A 356 -12.01 10.60 12.85
CA LEU A 356 -12.20 11.15 14.19
C LEU A 356 -11.66 12.58 14.30
N ARG A 357 -10.53 12.91 13.66
CA ARG A 357 -10.05 14.30 13.59
C ARG A 357 -11.05 15.23 12.90
N LEU A 358 -11.72 14.78 11.84
CA LEU A 358 -12.77 15.55 11.17
C LEU A 358 -14.01 15.75 12.03
N ARG A 359 -14.35 14.73 12.85
CA ARG A 359 -15.51 14.74 13.76
C ARG A 359 -15.27 15.59 15.01
N ASP A 360 -14.05 15.54 15.55
CA ASP A 360 -13.73 16.09 16.87
C ASP A 360 -13.07 17.49 16.79
N ALA A 361 -13.04 18.09 15.60
CA ALA A 361 -12.64 19.49 15.41
C ALA A 361 -13.61 20.45 16.12
N GLY A 362 -13.15 21.69 16.41
CA GLY A 362 -14.00 22.68 17.06
C GLY A 362 -15.24 23.04 16.23
N GLU A 363 -15.13 23.04 14.91
CA GLU A 363 -16.24 23.04 13.96
C GLU A 363 -16.20 21.75 13.10
N PRO A 364 -16.90 20.68 13.50
CA PRO A 364 -16.79 19.37 12.86
C PRO A 364 -17.17 19.38 11.37
N ALA A 365 -16.36 18.75 10.52
CA ALA A 365 -16.68 18.54 9.11
C ALA A 365 -17.61 17.35 8.88
N VAL A 366 -17.54 16.36 9.78
CA VAL A 366 -18.39 15.16 9.78
C VAL A 366 -18.97 14.94 11.18
N GLU A 367 -20.05 14.18 11.26
CA GLU A 367 -20.63 13.70 12.52
C GLU A 367 -20.86 12.19 12.43
N SER A 368 -20.98 11.52 13.57
CA SER A 368 -21.29 10.09 13.64
C SER A 368 -22.46 9.81 14.57
N ASP A 369 -23.24 8.77 14.27
CA ASP A 369 -24.34 8.29 15.11
C ASP A 369 -23.87 7.67 16.45
N THR A 370 -22.58 7.41 16.56
CA THR A 370 -21.94 6.77 17.71
C THR A 370 -20.89 7.69 18.30
N THR A 371 -20.84 7.78 19.63
CA THR A 371 -19.89 8.63 20.35
C THR A 371 -18.61 7.86 20.77
N GLY A 372 -18.70 6.55 21.01
CA GLY A 372 -17.59 5.70 21.42
C GLY A 372 -17.28 4.59 20.41
N PHE A 373 -16.01 4.43 20.06
CA PHE A 373 -15.53 3.40 19.14
C PHE A 373 -14.83 2.29 19.91
N ASP A 374 -15.40 1.09 19.87
CA ASP A 374 -14.74 -0.16 20.25
C ASP A 374 -14.58 -1.03 19.01
N GLU A 375 -13.69 -2.03 19.05
CA GLU A 375 -13.40 -2.92 17.91
C GLU A 375 -14.65 -3.60 17.29
N SER A 376 -15.74 -3.74 18.05
CA SER A 376 -16.95 -4.44 17.63
C SER A 376 -17.96 -3.55 16.89
N ASN A 377 -17.88 -2.23 17.07
CA ASN A 377 -18.94 -1.30 16.67
C ASN A 377 -18.53 -0.31 15.57
N TRP A 378 -17.25 0.03 15.47
CA TRP A 378 -16.79 1.18 14.69
C TRP A 378 -17.04 1.03 13.18
N GLY A 379 -16.89 -0.18 12.64
CA GLY A 379 -17.12 -0.43 11.22
C GLY A 379 -18.57 -0.20 10.78
N LYS A 380 -19.53 -0.20 11.71
CA LYS A 380 -20.97 -0.02 11.45
C LYS A 380 -21.47 1.40 11.70
N SER A 381 -20.73 2.21 12.47
CA SER A 381 -21.14 3.57 12.77
C SER A 381 -21.35 4.37 11.50
N VAL A 382 -22.50 5.04 11.41
CA VAL A 382 -22.88 5.87 10.28
C VAL A 382 -22.27 7.25 10.46
N PHE A 383 -21.54 7.71 9.45
CA PHE A 383 -21.03 9.07 9.37
C PHE A 383 -21.85 9.89 8.36
N SER A 384 -22.02 11.17 8.64
CA SER A 384 -22.68 12.15 7.78
C SER A 384 -21.87 13.44 7.67
N LEU A 385 -22.08 14.15 6.56
CA LEU A 385 -21.47 15.45 6.29
C LEU A 385 -22.22 16.55 7.03
N THR A 386 -21.52 17.40 7.78
CA THR A 386 -22.12 18.56 8.45
C THR A 386 -22.30 19.73 7.47
N ALA A 387 -22.93 20.82 7.91
CA ALA A 387 -22.97 22.07 7.14
C ALA A 387 -21.56 22.66 6.91
N VAL A 388 -20.65 22.47 7.86
CA VAL A 388 -19.24 22.88 7.74
C VAL A 388 -18.55 22.03 6.68
N GLY A 389 -18.72 20.70 6.72
CA GLY A 389 -18.21 19.78 5.70
C GLY A 389 -18.64 20.15 4.28
N ARG A 390 -19.93 20.47 4.08
CA ARG A 390 -20.45 20.97 2.79
C ARG A 390 -19.78 22.28 2.37
N SER A 391 -19.62 23.22 3.30
CA SER A 391 -18.99 24.51 3.02
C SER A 391 -17.52 24.37 2.62
N LEU A 392 -16.81 23.38 3.18
CA LEU A 392 -15.42 23.05 2.80
C LEU A 392 -15.35 22.46 1.39
N LEU A 393 -16.25 21.54 1.01
CA LEU A 393 -16.33 20.99 -0.34
C LEU A 393 -16.62 22.06 -1.40
N GLU A 394 -17.48 23.01 -1.06
CA GLU A 394 -17.84 24.13 -1.94
C GLU A 394 -16.74 25.23 -1.99
N GLY A 395 -15.63 25.06 -1.26
CA GLY A 395 -14.54 26.05 -1.19
C GLY A 395 -14.92 27.36 -0.51
N ARG A 396 -16.00 27.38 0.28
CA ARG A 396 -16.47 28.57 1.02
C ARG A 396 -15.79 28.76 2.36
N ARG A 397 -15.00 27.78 2.81
CA ARG A 397 -14.22 27.80 4.06
C ARG A 397 -12.85 27.15 3.85
N ASP A 398 -11.90 27.56 4.68
CA ASP A 398 -10.61 26.87 4.84
C ASP A 398 -10.64 26.06 6.14
N TRP A 399 -10.23 24.79 6.07
CA TRP A 399 -10.19 23.86 7.17
C TRP A 399 -9.40 24.37 8.38
N LYS A 400 -8.34 25.18 8.16
CA LYS A 400 -7.58 25.85 9.23
C LYS A 400 -8.47 26.69 10.15
N THR A 401 -9.57 27.24 9.63
CA THR A 401 -10.49 28.09 10.39
C THR A 401 -11.50 27.29 11.23
N CYS A 402 -11.64 25.99 10.99
CA CYS A 402 -12.61 25.11 11.67
C CYS A 402 -12.07 24.56 13.01
N ALA A 403 -11.03 25.19 13.57
CA ALA A 403 -10.30 24.72 14.75
C ALA A 403 -9.93 23.22 14.67
N PRO A 404 -9.24 22.77 13.59
CA PRO A 404 -8.77 21.41 13.48
C PRO A 404 -7.66 21.17 14.51
N ARG A 405 -7.50 19.91 14.92
CA ARG A 405 -6.36 19.51 15.75
C ARG A 405 -5.05 19.78 14.99
N HIS A 406 -4.05 20.36 15.67
CA HIS A 406 -2.70 20.47 15.11
C HIS A 406 -2.14 19.07 14.80
N ARG A 407 -1.59 18.92 13.59
CA ARG A 407 -1.01 17.67 13.09
C ARG A 407 0.38 17.93 12.55
N VAL A 408 1.30 17.02 12.84
CA VAL A 408 2.64 16.99 12.24
C VAL A 408 2.66 15.95 11.12
N HIS A 409 3.20 16.33 9.97
CA HIS A 409 3.38 15.47 8.81
C HIS A 409 4.86 15.46 8.43
N GLY A 410 5.58 14.44 8.88
CA GLY A 410 7.03 14.41 8.80
C GLY A 410 7.65 15.44 9.74
N GLY A 411 8.41 16.41 9.21
CA GLY A 411 8.88 17.58 9.95
C GLY A 411 7.96 18.81 9.85
N VAL A 412 6.93 18.77 9.02
CA VAL A 412 6.04 19.92 8.76
C VAL A 412 4.90 19.96 9.78
N THR A 413 4.77 21.06 10.50
CA THR A 413 3.59 21.32 11.37
C THR A 413 2.49 21.96 10.53
N CYS A 414 1.37 21.25 10.33
CA CYS A 414 0.24 21.75 9.57
C CYS A 414 -0.42 22.93 10.31
N PHE A 415 -0.90 23.92 9.53
CA PHE A 415 -1.60 25.12 10.02
C PHE A 415 -0.76 26.07 10.90
N ALA A 416 0.56 25.86 10.98
CA ALA A 416 1.52 26.76 11.63
C ALA A 416 2.23 27.65 10.59
N ASP A 417 3.03 28.61 11.04
CA ASP A 417 3.87 29.44 10.16
C ASP A 417 5.26 28.77 9.96
N PRO A 418 5.80 28.70 8.73
CA PRO A 418 5.12 29.02 7.47
C PRO A 418 4.01 28.02 7.14
N ASP A 419 2.89 28.52 6.59
CA ASP A 419 1.71 27.71 6.28
C ASP A 419 1.90 26.96 4.96
N TRP A 420 2.61 25.84 5.03
CA TRP A 420 2.83 24.95 3.90
C TRP A 420 1.53 24.25 3.50
N ARG A 421 1.17 24.39 2.22
CA ARG A 421 -0.02 23.82 1.61
C ARG A 421 0.33 22.98 0.38
N TRP A 422 -0.59 22.10 -0.02
CA TRP A 422 -0.51 21.36 -1.28
C TRP A 422 -1.37 22.02 -2.37
N ASP A 423 -0.76 22.39 -3.49
CA ASP A 423 -1.47 22.76 -4.71
C ASP A 423 -1.77 21.50 -5.52
N THR A 424 -3.02 21.02 -5.44
CA THR A 424 -3.47 19.81 -6.14
C THR A 424 -3.39 19.92 -7.65
N ALA A 425 -3.58 21.12 -8.23
CA ALA A 425 -3.58 21.32 -9.67
C ALA A 425 -2.15 21.31 -10.23
N ALA A 426 -1.21 21.92 -9.51
CA ALA A 426 0.20 21.95 -9.89
C ALA A 426 1.02 20.77 -9.33
N GLU A 427 0.41 19.91 -8.49
CA GLU A 427 1.03 18.80 -7.76
C GLU A 427 2.35 19.21 -7.06
N ARG A 428 2.31 20.28 -6.27
CA ARG A 428 3.49 20.81 -5.57
C ARG A 428 3.16 21.49 -4.23
N PRO A 429 4.12 21.55 -3.29
CA PRO A 429 3.95 22.37 -2.11
C PRO A 429 4.02 23.87 -2.45
N VAL A 430 3.23 24.67 -1.74
CA VAL A 430 3.22 26.13 -1.79
C VAL A 430 3.14 26.70 -0.38
N MET A 431 3.56 27.96 -0.20
CA MET A 431 3.42 28.68 1.07
C MET A 431 2.33 29.73 0.91
N LEU A 432 1.39 29.78 1.86
CA LEU A 432 0.31 30.79 1.89
C LEU A 432 0.50 31.82 2.99
#